data_AF-A0A4V6M2C4-F1
#
_entry.id   AF-A0A4V6M2C4-F1
#
_cell.length_a   1.000
_cell.length_b   1.000
_cell.length_c   1.000
_cell.angle_alpha   90.00
_cell.angle_beta   90.00
_cell.angle_gamma   90.00
#
_symmetry.space_group_name_H-M   'P 1'
#
loop_
_entity.id
_entity.type
_entity.pdbx_description
1 polymer ?
#
loop_
_entity_poly.entity_id
_entity_poly.type
_entity_poly.pdbx_seq_one_letter_code
_entity_poly.pdbx_strand_id
1 'polypeptide(L)' 'MRHKTLPAFSVQYHPEAAAGPHDSTYLFEEFRKMMG' A
#
# COMPACT_ATOMS: atom_id res chain seq x y z
N MET A 1 5.89 6.73 -2.51
CA MET A 1 5.56 8.18 -2.63
C MET A 1 4.22 8.41 -1.93
N ARG A 2 4.02 9.51 -1.20
CA ARG A 2 2.78 9.78 -0.46
C ARG A 2 2.38 11.25 -0.62
N HIS A 3 1.08 11.51 -0.81
CA HIS A 3 0.58 12.88 -0.85
C HIS A 3 0.57 13.48 0.57
N LYS A 4 0.87 14.78 0.70
CA LYS A 4 1.04 15.43 2.02
C LYS A 4 -0.28 15.70 2.75
N THR A 5 -1.37 15.85 2.01
CA THR A 5 -2.67 16.31 2.55
C THR A 5 -3.85 15.44 2.16
N LEU A 6 -3.69 14.57 1.15
CA LEU A 6 -4.75 13.72 0.64
C LEU A 6 -4.46 12.28 1.05
N PRO A 7 -5.48 11.45 1.29
CA PRO A 7 -5.29 10.03 1.55
C PRO A 7 -4.93 9.31 0.25
N ALA A 8 -3.71 9.53 -0.25
CA ALA A 8 -3.20 8.92 -1.47
C ALA A 8 -1.70 8.59 -1.34
N PHE A 9 -1.32 7.39 -1.81
CA PHE A 9 0.06 6.94 -1.89
C PHE A 9 0.27 6.02 -3.09
N SER A 10 1.53 5.80 -3.45
CA SER A 10 1.94 4.84 -4.46
C SER A 10 3.24 4.13 -4.07
N VAL A 11 3.37 2.89 -4.52
CA VAL A 11 4.57 2.06 -4.39
C VAL A 11 5.02 1.61 -5.78
N GLN A 12 6.33 1.39 -5.94
CA GLN A 12 6.90 1.01 -7.23
C GLN A 12 6.98 -0.52 -7.41
N TYR A 13 6.93 -1.27 -6.31
CA TYR A 13 6.97 -2.73 -6.30
C TYR A 13 5.55 -3.33 -6.24
N HIS A 14 5.46 -4.65 -6.38
CA HIS A 14 4.23 -5.44 -6.30
C HIS A 14 3.95 -5.89 -4.86
N PRO A 15 3.12 -5.16 -4.07
CA PRO A 15 2.81 -5.54 -2.69
C PRO A 15 1.99 -6.83 -2.57
N GLU A 16 1.33 -7.25 -3.65
CA GLU A 16 0.58 -8.50 -3.77
C GLU A 16 1.47 -9.76 -3.76
N ALA A 17 2.77 -9.58 -4.03
CA ALA A 17 3.79 -10.62 -3.93
C ALA A 17 3.40 -11.97 -4.58
N ALA A 18 3.01 -11.95 -5.85
CA ALA A 18 2.70 -13.15 -6.63
C ALA A 18 3.99 -13.89 -7.09
N ALA A 19 4.63 -14.59 -6.14
CA ALA A 19 5.98 -15.20 -6.15
C ALA A 19 7.11 -14.36 -5.51
N GLY A 20 6.75 -13.44 -4.59
CA GLY A 20 7.70 -12.62 -3.81
C GLY A 20 7.45 -12.70 -2.29
N PRO A 21 8.27 -12.03 -1.46
CA PRO A 21 8.07 -11.96 -0.01
C PRO A 21 6.84 -11.13 0.35
N HIS A 22 6.08 -11.57 1.37
CA HIS A 22 4.84 -10.93 1.82
C HIS A 22 5.03 -9.70 2.72
N ASP A 23 6.23 -9.12 2.73
CA ASP A 23 6.65 -8.04 3.64
C ASP A 23 5.90 -6.71 3.43
N SER A 24 5.13 -6.60 2.35
CA SER A 24 4.42 -5.38 1.94
C SER A 24 2.89 -5.49 1.98
N THR A 25 2.36 -6.60 2.51
CA THR A 25 0.90 -6.83 2.59
C THR A 25 0.17 -5.83 3.50
N TYR A 26 0.86 -5.21 4.46
CA TYR A 26 0.30 -4.18 5.35
C TYR A 26 -0.21 -2.93 4.60
N LEU A 27 0.27 -2.68 3.38
CA LEU A 27 -0.17 -1.55 2.55
C LEU A 27 -1.64 -1.68 2.16
N PHE A 28 -2.17 -2.91 2.03
CA PHE A 28 -3.59 -3.14 1.79
C PHE A 28 -4.44 -2.79 3.02
N GLU A 29 -3.94 -3.05 4.23
CA GLU A 29 -4.60 -2.65 5.47
C GLU A 29 -4.57 -1.12 5.66
N GLU A 30 -3.47 -0.46 5.33
CA GLU A 30 -3.42 1.01 5.32
C GLU A 30 -4.42 1.60 4.31
N PHE A 31 -4.47 1.04 3.10
CA PHE A 31 -5.45 1.46 2.10
C PHE A 31 -6.88 1.29 2.60
N ARG A 32 -7.21 0.15 3.22
CA ARG A 32 -8.54 -0.12 3.80
C ARG A 32 -8.92 0.91 4.86
N LYS A 33 -8.01 1.27 5.77
CA LYS A 33 -8.24 2.31 6.79
C LYS A 33 -8.51 3.69 6.19
N MET A 34 -8.01 3.95 4.99
CA MET A 34 -8.23 5.22 4.29
C MET A 34 -9.60 5.29 3.61
N MET A 35 -10.27 4.15 3.41
CA MET A 35 -11.58 4.07 2.74
C MET A 35 -12.78 4.28 3.69
N GLY A 36 -12.56 4.31 5.01
CA GLY A 36 -13.62 4.42 6.03
C GLY A 36 -13.92 3.09 6.69
#